data_AF-A0A0D6MMQ5-F1
#
_entry.id   AF-A0A0D6MMQ5-F1
#
_cell.length_a   1.000
_cell.length_b   1.000
_cell.length_c   1.000
_cell.angle_alpha   90.00
_cell.angle_beta   90.00
_cell.angle_gamma   90.00
#
_symmetry.space_group_name_H-M   'P 1'
#
loop_
_entity.id
_entity.type
_entity.pdbx_description
1 polymer ?
#
loop_
_entity_poly.entity_id
_entity_poly.type
_entity_poly.pdbx_seq_one_letter_code
_entity_poly.pdbx_strand_id
1 'polypeptide(L)'
;MRHSNGQTPLNRNHVFDSNGPDLRVRGTAQQLFEKYLQLGRDATGTGDRILAEAYFQHAEHYFRILNAMTQAAQQSQQERHVQRQRANADTDERRSQESGAEATEQPEVAESPAD
;
A
#
# COMPACT_ATOMS: atom_id res chain seq x y z
N MET A 1 7.68 -26.96 -8.70
CA MET A 1 6.65 -25.91 -8.88
C MET A 1 6.82 -24.85 -7.80
N ARG A 2 7.32 -23.67 -8.16
CA ARG A 2 7.37 -22.51 -7.26
C ARG A 2 6.00 -21.84 -7.34
N HIS A 3 5.18 -21.96 -6.29
CA HIS A 3 3.92 -21.22 -6.22
C HIS A 3 4.24 -19.78 -5.86
N SER A 4 4.53 -19.00 -6.90
CA SER A 4 4.59 -17.55 -6.87
C SER A 4 3.16 -17.04 -6.66
N ASN A 5 2.70 -17.03 -5.40
CA ASN A 5 1.44 -16.38 -5.07
C ASN A 5 1.61 -14.88 -5.30
N GLY A 6 1.01 -14.44 -6.41
CA GLY A 6 1.10 -13.09 -6.94
C GLY A 6 0.89 -12.04 -5.88
N GLN A 7 1.81 -11.07 -5.87
CA GLN A 7 1.78 -9.83 -5.11
C GLN A 7 0.55 -9.01 -5.52
N THR A 8 -0.63 -9.42 -5.10
CA THR A 8 -1.77 -8.51 -5.03
C THR A 8 -1.54 -7.67 -3.77
N PRO A 9 -1.66 -6.34 -3.80
CA PRO A 9 -1.46 -5.53 -2.60
C PRO A 9 -2.50 -5.93 -1.55
N LEU A 10 -2.08 -6.77 -0.61
CA LEU A 10 -2.93 -7.23 0.47
C LEU A 10 -3.19 -6.03 1.37
N ASN A 11 -4.45 -5.57 1.39
CA ASN A 11 -4.89 -4.53 2.30
C ASN A 11 -4.82 -5.05 3.75
N ARG A 12 -4.49 -4.19 4.72
CA ARG A 12 -4.40 -4.57 6.15
C ARG A 12 -5.68 -5.21 6.70
N ASN A 13 -6.84 -4.88 6.11
CA ASN A 13 -8.15 -5.43 6.49
C ASN A 13 -8.50 -6.73 5.76
N HIS A 14 -7.55 -7.35 5.06
CA HIS A 14 -7.80 -8.62 4.39
C HIS A 14 -8.02 -9.74 5.41
N VAL A 15 -9.11 -10.49 5.22
CA VAL A 15 -9.48 -11.64 6.05
C VAL A 15 -9.04 -12.91 5.35
N PHE A 16 -8.28 -13.75 6.04
CA PHE A 16 -7.78 -15.02 5.54
C PHE A 16 -8.55 -16.18 6.15
N ASP A 17 -8.67 -17.27 5.39
CA ASP A 17 -9.11 -18.57 5.88
C ASP A 17 -7.86 -19.44 6.07
N SER A 18 -7.42 -19.60 7.31
CA SER A 18 -6.26 -20.39 7.67
C SER A 18 -6.67 -21.83 7.94
N ASN A 19 -6.08 -22.77 7.22
CA ASN A 19 -6.21 -24.19 7.52
C ASN A 19 -5.02 -24.59 8.40
N GLY A 20 -5.22 -24.49 9.72
CA GLY A 20 -4.27 -24.97 10.71
C GLY A 20 -4.25 -26.50 10.78
N PRO A 21 -3.25 -27.10 11.45
CA PRO A 21 -3.13 -28.55 11.60
C PRO A 21 -4.36 -29.18 12.29
N ASP A 22 -5.05 -28.43 13.15
CA ASP A 22 -6.20 -28.95 13.92
C ASP A 22 -7.46 -28.07 13.80
N LEU A 23 -7.30 -26.79 13.43
CA LEU A 23 -8.41 -25.83 13.38
C LEU A 23 -8.38 -24.98 12.11
N ARG A 24 -9.53 -24.86 11.45
CA ARG A 24 -9.77 -23.80 10.47
C ARG A 24 -10.06 -22.50 11.22
N VAL A 25 -9.24 -21.48 10.97
CA VAL A 25 -9.35 -20.19 11.64
C VAL A 25 -9.52 -19.11 10.59
N ARG A 26 -10.56 -18.30 10.75
CA ARG A 26 -10.80 -17.14 9.89
C ARG A 26 -10.55 -15.86 10.67
N GLY A 27 -9.79 -14.94 10.10
CA GLY A 27 -9.45 -13.67 10.75
C GLY A 27 -8.51 -12.81 9.91
N THR A 28 -8.17 -11.64 10.42
CA THR A 28 -7.11 -10.82 9.82
C THR A 28 -5.75 -11.48 10.05
N ALA A 29 -4.74 -11.14 9.25
CA ALA A 29 -3.40 -11.73 9.41
C ALA A 29 -2.82 -11.49 10.81
N GLN A 30 -3.13 -10.37 11.46
CA GLN A 30 -2.66 -10.09 12.81
C GLN A 30 -3.32 -11.03 13.83
N GLN A 31 -4.64 -11.22 13.74
CA GLN A 31 -5.38 -12.13 14.63
C GLN A 31 -4.88 -13.57 14.47
N LEU A 32 -4.61 -13.98 13.23
CA LEU A 32 -4.10 -15.31 12.94
C LEU A 32 -2.68 -15.50 13.49
N PHE A 33 -1.80 -14.50 13.31
CA PHE A 33 -0.46 -14.50 13.89
C PHE A 33 -0.50 -14.68 15.42
N GLU A 34 -1.26 -13.85 16.12
CA GLU A 34 -1.38 -13.91 17.59
C GLU A 34 -1.93 -15.27 18.05
N LYS A 35 -2.96 -15.78 17.37
CA LYS A 35 -3.55 -17.08 17.70
C LYS A 35 -2.56 -18.23 17.53
N TYR A 36 -1.86 -18.30 16.39
CA TYR A 36 -0.89 -19.37 16.15
C TYR A 36 0.33 -19.28 17.06
N LEU A 37 0.75 -18.07 17.43
CA LEU A 37 1.81 -17.89 18.41
C LEU A 37 1.41 -18.44 19.80
N GLN A 38 0.16 -18.22 20.20
CA GLN A 38 -0.37 -18.78 21.44
C GLN A 38 -0.47 -20.31 21.38
N LEU A 39 -1.05 -20.88 20.32
CA LEU A 39 -1.15 -22.33 20.14
C LEU A 39 0.22 -23.02 20.11
N GLY A 40 1.23 -22.39 19.49
CA GLY A 40 2.60 -22.90 19.48
C GLY A 40 3.23 -22.95 20.87
N ARG A 41 2.97 -21.94 21.72
CA ARG A 41 3.43 -21.92 23.12
C ARG A 41 2.74 -23.00 23.96
N ASP A 42 1.44 -23.17 23.78
CA ASP A 42 0.67 -24.20 24.48
C ASP A 42 1.17 -25.61 24.09
N ALA A 43 1.38 -25.87 22.79
CA ALA A 43 1.93 -27.13 22.30
C ALA A 43 3.38 -27.38 22.77
N THR A 44 4.18 -26.32 22.93
CA THR A 44 5.53 -26.43 23.52
C THR A 44 5.44 -26.86 24.99
N GLY A 45 4.49 -26.31 25.74
CA GLY A 45 4.26 -26.63 27.15
C GLY A 45 3.77 -28.06 27.38
N THR A 46 3.02 -28.64 26.45
CA THR A 46 2.58 -30.05 26.49
C THR A 46 3.65 -31.04 26.01
N GLY A 47 4.75 -30.55 25.41
CA GLY A 47 5.84 -31.36 24.90
C GLY A 47 5.64 -31.88 23.47
N ASP A 48 4.57 -31.48 22.78
CA ASP A 48 4.31 -31.85 21.39
C ASP A 48 5.07 -30.93 20.43
N ARG A 49 6.34 -31.27 20.18
CA ARG A 49 7.25 -30.47 19.37
C ARG A 49 6.85 -30.39 17.90
N ILE A 50 6.25 -31.45 17.35
CA ILE A 50 5.84 -31.49 15.94
C ILE A 50 4.67 -30.53 15.74
N LEU A 51 3.70 -30.56 16.65
CA LEU A 51 2.56 -29.66 16.62
C LEU A 51 2.98 -28.21 16.88
N ALA A 52 3.90 -27.98 17.81
CA ALA A 52 4.44 -26.64 18.08
C ALA A 52 5.11 -26.04 16.83
N GLU A 53 5.96 -26.80 16.14
CA GLU A 53 6.61 -26.38 14.90
C GLU A 53 5.58 -26.05 13.81
N ALA A 54 4.55 -26.89 13.65
CA ALA A 54 3.47 -26.62 12.70
C ALA A 54 2.75 -25.30 13.01
N TYR A 55 2.44 -25.00 14.28
CA TYR A 55 1.86 -23.72 14.65
C TYR A 55 2.80 -22.53 14.45
N PHE A 56 4.09 -22.68 14.75
CA PHE A 56 5.06 -21.61 14.53
C PHE A 56 5.27 -21.31 13.05
N GLN A 57 5.22 -22.30 12.17
CA GLN A 57 5.24 -22.07 10.72
C GLN A 57 4.04 -21.24 10.26
N HIS A 58 2.85 -21.52 10.78
CA HIS A 58 1.67 -20.69 10.49
C HIS A 58 1.81 -19.27 11.04
N ALA A 59 2.30 -19.10 12.27
CA ALA A 59 2.57 -17.78 12.83
C ALA A 59 3.57 -17.00 11.96
N GLU A 60 4.67 -17.64 11.58
CA GLU A 60 5.71 -17.06 10.72
C GLU A 60 5.16 -16.63 9.35
N HIS A 61 4.30 -17.46 8.75
CA HIS A 61 3.62 -17.13 7.51
C HIS A 61 2.79 -15.83 7.61
N TYR A 62 1.97 -15.69 8.65
CA TYR A 62 1.17 -14.48 8.85
C TYR A 62 2.00 -13.26 9.22
N PHE A 63 3.12 -13.46 9.92
CA PHE A 63 4.09 -12.39 10.18
C PHE A 63 4.72 -11.84 8.89
N ARG A 64 5.13 -12.72 7.96
CA ARG A 64 5.61 -12.29 6.62
C ARG A 64 4.55 -11.47 5.87
N ILE A 65 3.28 -11.91 5.92
CA ILE A 65 2.17 -11.18 5.31
C ILE A 65 2.02 -9.79 5.94
N LEU A 66 2.06 -9.67 7.28
CA LEU A 66 1.98 -8.38 7.97
C LEU A 66 3.07 -7.41 7.52
N ASN A 67 4.30 -7.91 7.36
CA ASN A 67 5.42 -7.10 6.91
C ASN A 67 5.24 -6.65 5.46
N ALA A 68 4.81 -7.55 4.57
CA ALA A 68 4.50 -7.23 3.19
C ALA A 68 3.37 -6.18 3.08
N MET A 69 2.31 -6.31 3.87
CA MET A 69 1.23 -5.32 3.95
C MET A 69 1.73 -3.95 4.40
N THR A 70 2.60 -3.92 5.41
CA THR A 70 3.16 -2.68 5.95
C THR A 70 4.08 -1.99 4.93
N GLN A 71 4.90 -2.75 4.20
CA GLN A 71 5.72 -2.22 3.11
C GLN A 71 4.87 -1.68 1.96
N ALA A 72 3.82 -2.40 1.54
CA ALA A 72 2.90 -1.93 0.50
C ALA A 72 2.16 -0.65 0.91
N ALA A 73 1.78 -0.52 2.18
CA ALA A 73 1.16 0.70 2.70
C ALA A 73 2.11 1.91 2.63
N GLN A 74 3.40 1.72 2.92
CA GLN A 74 4.42 2.77 2.82
C GLN A 74 4.67 3.18 1.36
N GLN A 75 4.82 2.21 0.45
CA GLN A 75 5.00 2.48 -0.98
C GLN A 75 3.82 3.26 -1.57
N SER A 76 2.59 2.85 -1.26
CA SER A 76 1.39 3.55 -1.75
C SER A 76 1.25 4.97 -1.19
N GLN A 77 1.76 5.27 0.02
CA GLN A 77 1.81 6.65 0.51
C GLN A 77 2.82 7.49 -0.27
N GLN A 78 4.00 6.93 -0.58
CA GLN A 78 5.03 7.64 -1.30
C GLN A 78 4.63 7.93 -2.76
N GLU A 79 4.02 6.96 -3.44
CA GLU A 79 3.47 7.15 -4.80
C GLU A 79 2.39 8.23 -4.83
N ARG A 80 1.47 8.23 -3.86
CA ARG A 80 0.45 9.29 -3.76
C ARG A 80 1.06 10.67 -3.54
N HIS A 81 2.16 10.78 -2.80
CA HIS A 81 2.81 12.06 -2.56
C HIS A 81 3.49 12.59 -3.83
N VAL A 82 4.21 11.72 -4.56
CA VAL A 82 4.85 12.06 -5.84
C VAL A 82 3.81 12.42 -6.90
N GLN A 83 2.71 11.67 -7.00
CA GLN A 83 1.63 11.96 -7.94
C GLN A 83 0.99 13.32 -7.66
N ARG A 84 0.80 13.66 -6.38
CA ARG A 84 0.21 14.94 -5.96
C ARG A 84 1.16 16.12 -6.21
N GLN A 85 2.47 15.93 -6.02
CA GLN A 85 3.47 16.95 -6.41
C GLN A 85 3.52 17.18 -7.91
N ARG A 86 3.48 16.13 -8.74
CA ARG A 86 3.44 16.27 -10.21
C ARG A 86 2.18 16.96 -10.70
N ALA A 87 1.02 16.62 -10.14
CA ALA A 87 -0.24 17.27 -10.50
C ALA A 87 -0.26 18.77 -10.14
N ASN A 88 0.32 19.15 -9.00
CA ASN A 88 0.45 20.56 -8.64
C ASN A 88 1.44 21.32 -9.55
N ALA A 89 2.55 20.69 -9.94
CA ALA A 89 3.52 21.31 -10.85
C ALA A 89 2.93 21.58 -12.25
N ASP A 90 2.21 20.62 -12.84
CA ASP A 90 1.51 20.79 -14.13
C ASP A 90 0.43 21.89 -14.07
N THR A 91 -0.25 22.03 -12.93
CA THR A 91 -1.25 23.09 -12.72
C THR A 91 -0.60 24.48 -12.65
N ASP A 92 0.55 24.60 -12.00
CA ASP A 92 1.30 25.85 -11.86
C ASP A 92 1.90 26.32 -13.20
N GLU A 93 2.44 25.38 -13.99
CA GLU A 93 2.95 25.66 -15.34
C GLU A 93 1.85 26.15 -16.29
N ARG A 94 0.66 25.54 -16.27
CA ARG A 94 -0.47 25.99 -17.09
C ARG A 94 -0.95 27.37 -16.69
N ARG A 95 -1.01 27.65 -15.38
CA ARG A 95 -1.40 28.97 -14.87
C ARG A 95 -0.40 30.07 -15.22
N SER A 96 0.89 29.75 -15.25
CA SER A 96 1.96 30.66 -15.66
C SER A 96 1.94 30.94 -17.18
N GLN A 97 1.50 29.98 -18.01
CA GLN A 97 1.35 30.19 -19.46
C GLN A 97 0.11 31.04 -19.81
N GLU A 98 -0.99 30.88 -19.08
CA GLU A 98 -2.22 31.66 -19.27
C GLU A 98 -2.01 33.15 -18.87
N SER A 99 -1.30 33.39 -17.77
CA SER A 99 -0.99 34.76 -17.31
C SER A 99 0.09 35.49 -18.14
N GLY A 100 0.86 34.77 -18.97
CA GLY A 100 1.78 35.36 -19.95
C GLY A 100 1.14 35.75 -21.28
N ALA A 101 -0.06 35.25 -21.57
CA ALA A 101 -0.76 35.49 -22.84
C ALA A 101 -1.70 36.72 -22.82
N GLU A 102 -2.08 37.24 -21.64
CA GLU A 102 -2.94 38.43 -21.51
C GLU A 102 -2.18 39.77 -21.54
N ALA A 103 -0.86 39.78 -21.74
CA ALA A 103 -0.04 41.00 -21.68
C ALA A 103 0.20 41.71 -23.04
N THR A 104 -0.44 41.30 -24.14
CA THR A 104 -0.09 41.83 -25.50
C THR A 104 -1.21 42.52 -26.27
N GLU A 105 -2.38 42.79 -25.69
CA GLU A 105 -3.40 43.62 -26.36
C GLU A 105 -3.62 44.94 -25.61
N GLN A 106 -2.68 45.88 -25.79
CA GLN A 106 -2.96 47.30 -25.63
C GLN A 106 -3.35 47.89 -27.00
N PRO A 107 -4.43 48.69 -27.09
CA PRO A 107 -4.91 49.26 -28.34
C PRO A 107 -4.07 50.50 -28.65
N GLU A 108 -3.19 50.42 -29.64
CA GLU A 108 -2.50 51.60 -30.14
C GLU A 108 -2.52 51.62 -31.66
N VAL A 109 -3.56 52.26 -32.22
CA VAL A 109 -3.45 52.82 -33.56
C VAL A 109 -3.64 54.33 -33.42
N ALA A 110 -2.50 55.00 -33.39
CA ALA A 110 -2.37 56.44 -33.35
C ALA A 110 -2.87 57.11 -34.65
N GLU A 111 -3.48 58.29 -34.48
CA GLU A 111 -3.31 59.50 -35.32
C GLU A 111 -2.05 59.48 -36.22
N SER A 112 -1.95 60.00 -37.45
CA SER A 112 -2.60 61.03 -38.31
C SER A 112 -1.69 61.10 -39.60
N PRO A 113 -1.71 62.09 -40.54
CA PRO A 113 -2.73 62.75 -41.40
C PRO A 113 -2.35 62.74 -42.94
N ALA A 114 -2.98 63.61 -43.75
CA ALA A 114 -2.75 64.00 -45.19
C ALA A 114 -3.55 63.19 -46.24
N ASP A 115 -4.25 63.78 -47.24
CA ASP A 115 -4.17 65.07 -47.97
C ASP A 115 -5.55 65.75 -48.07
#